data_AF-A0A1F6WNR1-F1
#
_entry.id   AF-A0A1F6WNR1-F1
#
_cell.length_a   1.000
_cell.length_b   1.000
_cell.length_c   1.000
_cell.angle_alpha   90.00
_cell.angle_beta   90.00
_cell.angle_gamma   90.00
#
_symmetry.space_group_name_H-M   'P 1'
#
loop_
_entity.id
_entity.type
_entity.pdbx_description
1 polymer ?
#
loop_
_entity_poly.entity_id
_entity_poly.type
_entity_poly.pdbx_seq_one_letter_code
_entity_poly.pdbx_strand_id
1 'polypeptide(L)'
;MVNIDTFKQTEIRIGKIISAEKVEGLDKILKLQVDFGLKPISSEIGSPEHLDGQDVLREHDIRQILSGIGLTFTDPDVLIGKLCPFVTNLETRTIKDLESQGMILALGDPTNVVLLHPGSDVAPGSLVG
;
A
#
# COMPACT_ATOMS: atom_id res chain seq x y z
N MET A 1 20.54 -8.40 -14.83
CA MET A 1 20.12 -9.43 -13.85
C MET A 1 20.22 -8.81 -12.47
N VAL A 2 19.13 -8.83 -11.69
CA VAL A 2 19.13 -8.34 -10.30
C VAL A 2 19.51 -9.50 -9.38
N ASN A 3 20.27 -9.25 -8.30
CA ASN A 3 20.58 -10.28 -7.30
C ASN A 3 19.54 -10.25 -6.16
N ILE A 4 19.53 -11.30 -5.34
CA ILE A 4 18.56 -11.44 -4.24
C ILE A 4 18.65 -10.30 -3.23
N ASP A 5 19.87 -9.81 -2.95
CA ASP A 5 20.08 -8.72 -1.99
C ASP A 5 19.50 -7.39 -2.49
N THR A 6 19.57 -7.15 -3.81
CA THR A 6 18.94 -5.99 -4.44
C THR A 6 17.43 -6.12 -4.42
N PHE A 7 16.87 -7.31 -4.64
CA PHE A 7 15.43 -7.53 -4.53
C PHE A 7 14.93 -7.30 -3.10
N LYS A 8 15.65 -7.80 -2.09
CA LYS A 8 15.33 -7.61 -0.67
C LYS A 8 15.30 -6.15 -0.21
N GLN A 9 15.95 -5.25 -0.93
CA GLN A 9 15.86 -3.80 -0.65
C GLN A 9 14.51 -3.22 -1.00
N THR A 10 13.70 -3.89 -1.82
CA THR A 10 12.34 -3.45 -2.13
C THR A 10 11.37 -4.09 -1.14
N GLU A 11 10.68 -3.27 -0.36
CA GLU A 11 9.63 -3.76 0.53
C GLU A 11 8.31 -3.82 -0.21
N ILE A 12 7.86 -5.05 -0.51
CA ILE A 12 6.54 -5.30 -1.09
C ILE A 12 5.65 -5.90 0.00
N ARG A 13 4.50 -5.27 0.26
CA ARG A 13 3.55 -5.71 1.27
C ARG A 13 2.15 -5.85 0.71
N ILE A 14 1.39 -6.80 1.23
CA ILE A 14 -0.04 -6.90 0.92
C ILE A 14 -0.80 -5.83 1.72
N GLY A 15 -1.53 -4.97 1.02
CA GLY A 15 -2.39 -3.94 1.62
C GLY A 15 -3.85 -4.18 1.29
N LYS A 16 -4.74 -3.80 2.20
CA LYS A 16 -6.19 -3.80 1.98
C LYS A 16 -6.64 -2.41 1.59
N ILE A 17 -7.29 -2.27 0.44
CA ILE A 17 -7.89 -1.00 0.03
C ILE A 17 -9.12 -0.73 0.89
N ILE A 18 -9.15 0.38 1.61
CA ILE A 18 -10.27 0.76 2.49
C ILE A 18 -11.09 1.93 1.95
N SER A 19 -10.51 2.76 1.07
CA SER A 19 -11.20 3.80 0.29
C SER A 19 -10.53 3.96 -1.07
N ALA A 20 -11.31 4.31 -2.08
CA ALA A 20 -10.86 4.62 -3.42
C ALA A 20 -11.68 5.78 -4.00
N GLU A 21 -11.03 6.84 -4.45
CA GLU A 21 -11.69 8.07 -4.94
C GLU A 21 -10.99 8.59 -6.19
N LYS A 22 -11.75 9.25 -7.08
CA LYS A 22 -11.15 9.97 -8.23
C LYS A 22 -10.50 11.26 -7.76
N VAL A 23 -9.35 11.59 -8.34
CA VAL A 23 -8.69 12.87 -8.09
C VAL A 23 -9.19 13.92 -9.07
N GLU A 24 -9.57 15.09 -8.56
CA GLU A 24 -10.14 16.16 -9.39
C GLU A 24 -9.19 16.61 -10.51
N GLY A 25 -9.72 16.62 -11.73
CA GLY A 25 -8.99 16.94 -12.95
C GLY A 25 -7.87 15.94 -13.31
N LEU A 26 -7.90 14.72 -12.77
CA LEU A 26 -6.99 13.62 -13.12
C LEU A 26 -7.79 12.33 -13.37
N ASP A 27 -8.43 12.21 -14.52
CA ASP A 27 -9.32 11.08 -14.85
C ASP A 27 -8.64 9.69 -14.79
N LYS A 28 -7.31 9.66 -14.87
CA LYS A 28 -6.51 8.43 -14.84
C LYS A 28 -6.04 8.05 -13.44
N ILE A 29 -6.08 8.97 -12.49
CA ILE A 29 -5.50 8.79 -11.15
C ILE A 29 -6.62 8.52 -10.14
N LEU A 30 -6.50 7.41 -9.43
CA LEU A 30 -7.27 7.14 -8.23
C LEU A 30 -6.43 7.41 -6.99
N LYS A 31 -7.05 8.02 -5.99
CA LYS A 31 -6.53 8.14 -4.63
C LYS A 31 -7.05 6.96 -3.82
N LEU A 32 -6.15 6.12 -3.35
CA LEU A 32 -6.44 4.96 -2.52
C LEU A 32 -6.00 5.24 -1.09
N GLN A 33 -6.82 4.85 -0.12
CA GLN A 33 -6.39 4.64 1.26
C GLN A 33 -6.19 3.14 1.46
N VAL A 34 -4.98 2.76 1.85
CA VAL A 34 -4.59 1.36 1.97
C VAL A 34 -4.11 1.07 3.37
N ASP A 35 -4.73 0.07 4.00
CA ASP A 35 -4.39 -0.43 5.33
C ASP A 35 -3.35 -1.56 5.20
N PHE A 36 -2.19 -1.37 5.82
CA PHE A 36 -1.12 -2.37 5.93
C PHE A 36 -1.09 -3.05 7.31
N GLY A 37 -2.22 -3.04 8.02
CA GLY A 37 -2.38 -3.74 9.29
C GLY A 37 -1.80 -2.96 10.47
N LEU A 38 -1.71 -3.65 11.61
CA LEU A 38 -1.30 -3.06 12.87
C LEU A 38 0.23 -2.90 12.94
N LYS A 39 0.69 -1.68 13.16
CA LYS A 39 2.08 -1.39 13.55
C LYS A 39 2.16 -0.98 15.03
N PRO A 40 3.28 -1.26 15.71
CA PRO A 40 3.56 -0.65 17.01
C PRO A 40 3.52 0.88 16.85
N ILE A 41 2.83 1.58 17.75
CA ILE A 41 2.96 3.03 17.82
C ILE A 41 4.42 3.30 18.21
N SER A 42 5.19 3.91 17.32
CA SER A 42 6.55 4.32 17.62
C SER A 42 6.48 5.37 18.74
N SER A 43 6.83 4.99 19.96
CA SER A 43 7.33 5.97 20.92
C SER A 43 8.51 6.66 20.26
N GLU A 44 8.54 7.98 20.23
CA GLU A 44 9.79 8.73 20.11
C GLU A 44 10.69 8.54 21.35
N ILE A 45 10.74 7.34 21.93
CA ILE A 45 11.64 7.00 23.02
C ILE A 45 12.07 5.55 22.84
N GLY A 46 13.29 5.38 22.35
CA GLY A 46 14.19 4.29 22.72
C GLY A 46 13.90 2.91 22.13
N SER A 47 14.98 2.26 21.70
CA SER A 47 15.06 0.85 21.37
C SER A 47 14.24 -0.04 22.33
N PRO A 48 13.55 -1.07 21.83
CA PRO A 48 12.72 -1.95 22.66
C PRO A 48 13.61 -2.99 23.33
N GLU A 49 14.34 -2.58 24.38
CA GLU A 49 15.24 -3.52 25.06
C GLU A 49 14.58 -4.23 26.23
N HIS A 50 13.62 -3.63 26.97
CA HIS A 50 13.07 -4.28 28.18
C HIS A 50 11.68 -3.77 28.56
N LEU A 51 10.61 -4.26 27.92
CA LEU A 51 9.26 -4.06 28.43
C LEU A 51 8.51 -5.41 28.50
N ASP A 52 8.48 -5.95 29.71
CA ASP A 52 7.61 -7.06 30.13
C ASP A 52 6.15 -6.67 29.90
N GLY A 53 5.49 -7.36 28.96
CA GLY A 53 4.05 -7.68 28.97
C GLY A 53 3.04 -6.53 29.02
N GLN A 54 3.42 -5.28 28.82
CA GLN A 54 2.47 -4.15 28.78
C GLN A 54 1.88 -3.98 27.38
N ASP A 55 0.56 -3.78 27.34
CA ASP A 55 -0.25 -3.54 26.14
C ASP A 55 0.46 -2.59 25.16
N VAL A 56 1.10 -3.17 24.15
CA VAL A 56 1.67 -2.38 23.05
C VAL A 56 0.49 -1.75 22.33
N LEU A 57 0.32 -0.44 22.49
CA LEU A 57 -0.65 0.31 21.71
C LEU A 57 -0.31 0.12 20.23
N ARG A 58 -1.28 -0.35 19.46
CA ARG A 58 -1.15 -0.61 18.03
C ARG A 58 -2.08 0.32 17.28
N GLU A 59 -1.59 0.85 16.17
CA GLU A 59 -2.39 1.63 15.23
C GLU A 59 -2.34 0.99 13.85
N HIS A 60 -3.34 1.28 13.02
CA HIS A 60 -3.33 0.85 11.63
C HIS A 60 -2.34 1.69 10.81
N ASP A 61 -1.50 1.03 10.02
CA ASP A 61 -0.63 1.69 9.05
C ASP A 61 -1.42 2.01 7.77
N ILE A 62 -2.15 3.13 7.79
CA ILE A 62 -2.93 3.61 6.65
C ILE A 62 -2.07 4.55 5.82
N ARG A 63 -1.95 4.27 4.52
CA ARG A 63 -1.16 5.09 3.58
C ARG A 63 -1.99 5.55 2.40
N GLN A 64 -1.69 6.76 1.94
CA GLN A 64 -2.25 7.30 0.70
C GLN A 64 -1.43 6.81 -0.50
N ILE A 65 -2.10 6.20 -1.48
CA ILE A 65 -1.46 5.73 -2.72
C ILE A 65 -2.21 6.29 -3.91
N LEU A 66 -1.49 6.99 -4.79
CA LEU A 66 -2.03 7.51 -6.04
C LEU A 66 -1.69 6.55 -7.17
N SER A 67 -2.71 6.06 -7.86
CA SER A 67 -2.55 5.00 -8.85
C SER A 67 -3.17 5.35 -10.19
N GLY A 68 -2.41 5.15 -11.28
CA GLY A 68 -2.80 5.42 -12.66
C GLY A 68 -3.77 4.43 -13.29
N ILE A 69 -4.68 3.87 -12.50
CA ILE A 69 -5.57 2.76 -12.88
C ILE A 69 -7.04 3.21 -13.09
N GLY A 70 -7.30 4.51 -13.04
CA GLY A 70 -8.67 5.07 -13.06
C GLY A 70 -9.42 4.86 -14.38
N LEU A 71 -8.72 4.61 -15.49
CA LEU A 71 -9.36 4.28 -16.77
C LEU A 71 -9.95 2.87 -16.79
N THR A 72 -9.34 1.93 -16.09
CA THR A 72 -9.85 0.55 -15.96
C THR A 72 -10.89 0.44 -14.87
N PHE A 73 -10.67 1.11 -13.72
CA PHE A 73 -11.59 1.10 -12.58
C PHE A 73 -12.38 2.41 -12.53
N THR A 74 -13.33 2.57 -13.46
CA THR A 74 -14.17 3.77 -13.58
C THR A 74 -15.13 3.95 -12.41
N ASP A 75 -15.54 2.83 -11.80
CA ASP A 75 -16.19 2.74 -10.50
C ASP A 75 -15.14 2.35 -9.44
N PRO A 76 -14.65 3.31 -8.61
CA PRO A 76 -13.62 3.02 -7.61
C PRO A 76 -14.06 2.06 -6.50
N ASP A 77 -15.36 1.98 -6.20
CA ASP A 77 -15.87 1.22 -5.05
C ASP A 77 -15.59 -0.29 -5.20
N VAL A 78 -15.45 -0.77 -6.44
CA VAL A 78 -15.09 -2.17 -6.73
C VAL A 78 -13.72 -2.57 -6.17
N LEU A 79 -12.86 -1.59 -5.88
CA LEU A 79 -11.52 -1.79 -5.31
C LEU A 79 -11.55 -1.97 -3.79
N ILE A 80 -12.58 -1.45 -3.11
CA ILE A 80 -12.67 -1.50 -1.65
C ILE A 80 -12.74 -2.96 -1.19
N GLY A 81 -11.95 -3.27 -0.17
CA GLY A 81 -11.81 -4.61 0.39
C GLY A 81 -10.83 -5.52 -0.34
N LYS A 82 -10.34 -5.16 -1.53
CA LYS A 82 -9.35 -5.97 -2.25
C LYS A 82 -8.00 -5.96 -1.53
N LEU A 83 -7.36 -7.13 -1.48
CA LEU A 83 -5.97 -7.30 -1.08
C LEU A 83 -5.08 -7.26 -2.31
N CYS A 84 -4.13 -6.32 -2.33
CA CYS A 84 -3.18 -6.14 -3.44
C CYS A 84 -1.75 -5.99 -2.90
N PRO A 85 -0.73 -6.36 -3.69
CA PRO A 85 0.67 -6.05 -3.36
C PRO A 85 1.00 -4.59 -3.68
N PHE A 86 1.70 -3.94 -2.76
CA PHE A 86 2.20 -2.57 -2.88
C PHE A 86 3.67 -2.49 -2.52
N VAL A 87 4.43 -1.64 -3.21
CA VAL A 87 5.77 -1.26 -2.78
C VAL A 87 5.66 -0.16 -1.73
N THR A 88 6.21 -0.38 -0.54
CA THR A 88 5.99 0.46 0.66
C THR A 88 7.20 1.26 1.11
N ASN A 89 8.36 1.09 0.49
CA ASN A 89 9.59 1.81 0.85
C ASN A 89 10.18 2.64 -0.30
N LEU A 90 9.35 2.97 -1.30
CA LEU A 90 9.74 3.95 -2.31
C LEU A 90 9.74 5.35 -1.73
N GLU A 91 10.59 6.20 -2.27
CA GLU A 91 10.47 7.63 -2.06
C GLU A 91 9.07 8.09 -2.47
N THR A 92 8.48 8.88 -1.58
CA THR A 92 7.23 9.57 -1.83
C THR A 92 7.28 10.32 -3.17
N ARG A 93 6.14 10.34 -3.87
CA ARG A 93 5.96 11.19 -5.06
C ARG A 93 4.70 12.04 -4.94
N THR A 94 4.80 13.31 -5.31
CA THR A 94 3.68 14.25 -5.30
C THR A 94 3.00 14.34 -6.67
N ILE A 95 1.67 14.30 -6.70
CA ILE A 95 0.85 14.51 -7.90
C ILE A 95 -0.28 15.48 -7.54
N LYS A 96 -0.29 16.69 -8.12
CA LYS A 96 -1.25 17.76 -7.80
C LYS A 96 -1.47 17.91 -6.29
N ASP A 97 -0.39 18.20 -5.57
CA ASP A 97 -0.36 18.43 -4.12
C ASP A 97 -0.73 17.22 -3.24
N LEU A 98 -1.06 16.08 -3.83
CA LEU A 98 -1.29 14.83 -3.11
C LEU A 98 -0.02 13.97 -3.08
N GLU A 99 0.29 13.45 -1.91
CA GLU A 99 1.43 12.58 -1.67
C GLU A 99 1.08 11.10 -1.95
N SER A 100 1.85 10.41 -2.79
CA SER A 100 1.79 8.95 -2.95
C SER A 100 2.91 8.30 -2.14
N GLN A 101 2.53 7.51 -1.15
CA GLN A 101 3.43 6.87 -0.18
C GLN A 101 3.72 5.40 -0.54
N GLY A 102 3.56 5.06 -1.82
CA GLY A 102 3.75 3.72 -2.34
C GLY A 102 3.26 3.59 -3.77
N MET A 103 3.29 2.35 -4.25
CA MET A 103 2.87 1.99 -5.61
C MET A 103 2.21 0.62 -5.60
N ILE A 104 1.03 0.49 -6.21
CA ILE A 104 0.37 -0.80 -6.42
C ILE A 104 1.08 -1.58 -7.54
N LEU A 105 1.22 -2.89 -7.37
CA LEU A 105 1.69 -3.77 -8.43
C LEU A 105 0.48 -4.39 -9.16
N ALA A 106 0.42 -4.18 -10.46
CA ALA A 106 -0.63 -4.68 -11.34
C ALA A 106 -0.04 -5.03 -12.71
N LEU A 107 -0.76 -5.85 -13.49
CA LEU A 107 -0.38 -6.21 -14.85
C LEU A 107 -1.08 -5.30 -15.86
N GLY A 108 -0.48 -5.15 -17.04
CA GLY A 108 -1.08 -4.49 -18.19
C GLY A 108 -0.63 -3.04 -18.37
N ASP A 109 -1.47 -2.27 -19.05
CA ASP A 109 -1.22 -0.86 -19.38
C ASP A 109 -2.29 0.04 -18.73
N PRO A 110 -2.16 1.37 -18.77
CA PRO A 110 -3.11 2.27 -18.12
C PRO A 110 -4.58 2.13 -18.57
N THR A 111 -4.86 1.43 -19.68
CA THR A 111 -6.22 1.18 -20.19
C THR A 111 -6.74 -0.21 -19.86
N ASN A 112 -5.86 -1.19 -19.67
CA ASN A 112 -6.21 -2.56 -19.32
C ASN A 112 -5.37 -3.06 -18.14
N VAL A 113 -5.80 -2.74 -16.93
CA VAL A 113 -5.12 -3.10 -15.69
C VAL A 113 -5.72 -4.37 -15.07
N VAL A 114 -4.88 -5.35 -14.75
CA VAL A 114 -5.28 -6.56 -13.99
C VAL A 114 -4.59 -6.54 -12.62
N LEU A 115 -5.39 -6.57 -11.56
CA LEU A 115 -4.88 -6.55 -10.19
C LEU A 115 -4.27 -7.89 -9.79
N LEU A 116 -3.10 -7.83 -9.14
CA LEU A 116 -2.54 -8.96 -8.43
C LEU A 116 -3.24 -9.12 -7.08
N HIS A 117 -3.47 -10.37 -6.66
CA HIS A 117 -4.06 -10.71 -5.38
C HIS A 117 -3.39 -11.98 -4.82
N PRO A 118 -3.32 -12.13 -3.49
CA PRO A 118 -2.84 -13.37 -2.89
C PRO A 118 -3.80 -14.53 -3.21
N GLY A 119 -3.26 -15.74 -3.42
CA GLY A 119 -4.07 -16.93 -3.72
C GLY A 119 -4.89 -17.48 -2.53
N SER A 120 -4.66 -16.92 -1.34
CA SER A 120 -5.39 -17.20 -0.10
C SER A 120 -5.47 -15.93 0.74
N ASP A 121 -6.33 -15.91 1.75
CA ASP A 121 -6.38 -14.81 2.70
C ASP A 121 -5.06 -14.68 3.46
N VAL A 122 -4.59 -13.45 3.58
CA VAL A 122 -3.39 -13.07 4.32
C VAL A 122 -3.65 -11.79 5.09
N ALA A 123 -2.93 -11.60 6.19
CA ALA A 123 -3.05 -10.39 6.98
C ALA A 123 -2.55 -9.17 6.19
N PRO A 124 -3.24 -8.02 6.21
CA PRO A 124 -2.67 -6.76 5.75
C PRO A 124 -1.31 -6.50 6.43
N GLY A 125 -0.35 -5.99 5.65
CA GLY A 125 1.03 -5.79 6.07
C GLY A 125 1.98 -6.95 5.81
N SER A 126 1.46 -8.13 5.44
CA SER A 126 2.27 -9.31 5.12
C SER A 126 3.33 -8.99 4.06
N LEU A 127 4.58 -9.29 4.38
CA LEU A 127 5.72 -9.08 3.48
C LEU A 127 5.71 -10.13 2.36
N VAL A 128 5.96 -9.69 1.14
CA VAL A 128 6.24 -10.55 -0.01
C VAL A 128 7.77 -10.76 -0.07
N GLY A 129 8.20 -12.01 -0.15
CA GLY A 129 9.61 -12.40 -0.08
C GLY A 129 9.99 -13.50 -1.06
#